data_AF-A0A7V3Y420-F1
#
_entry.id   AF-A0A7V3Y420-F1
#
_cell.length_a   1.000
_cell.length_b   1.000
_cell.length_c   1.000
_cell.angle_alpha   90.00
_cell.angle_beta   90.00
_cell.angle_gamma   90.00
#
_symmetry.space_group_name_H-M   'P 1'
#
loop_
_entity.id
_entity.type
_entity.pdbx_description
1 polymer ?
#
loop_
_entity_poly.entity_id
_entity_poly.type
_entity_poly.pdbx_seq_one_letter_code
_entity_poly.pdbx_strand_id
1 'polypeptide(L)'
;MEKELNIINEKNKLINYIATSFDTAVQLYYKDRFDILAGKIKTLLQDLTKNKFGKIDEEYIKQIITNSINTPNASLKYCIYLTAIFALYELLQQELPYVHLPLIIDDPFVLMDEDAMGEFTKTLQLWAENRQVIVFTHNSNIKKMYAVTEL
;
A
#
# COMPACT_ATOMS: atom_id res chain seq x y z
N MET A 1 -4.59 53.73 -11.25
CA MET A 1 -3.48 53.03 -11.92
C MET A 1 -2.40 52.52 -10.98
N GLU A 2 -1.47 53.31 -10.42
CA GLU A 2 -0.37 52.76 -9.58
C GLU A 2 -0.87 52.02 -8.32
N LYS A 3 -1.84 52.58 -7.60
CA LYS A 3 -2.45 51.94 -6.44
C LYS A 3 -3.09 50.60 -6.77
N GLU A 4 -3.78 50.51 -7.91
CA GLU A 4 -4.44 49.28 -8.35
C GLU A 4 -3.42 48.23 -8.80
N LEU A 5 -2.37 48.65 -9.51
CA LEU A 5 -1.26 47.78 -9.90
C LEU A 5 -0.54 47.21 -8.66
N ASN A 6 -0.36 48.02 -7.62
CA ASN A 6 0.27 47.57 -6.38
C ASN A 6 -0.61 46.56 -5.64
N ILE A 7 -1.93 46.77 -5.58
CA ILE A 7 -2.88 45.82 -5.00
C ILE A 7 -2.88 44.49 -5.77
N ILE A 8 -2.82 44.53 -7.11
CA ILE A 8 -2.75 43.32 -7.94
C ILE A 8 -1.45 42.55 -7.66
N ASN A 9 -0.32 43.25 -7.56
CA ASN A 9 0.97 42.63 -7.25
C ASN A 9 1.01 42.00 -5.85
N GLU A 10 0.44 42.65 -4.84
CA GLU A 10 0.34 42.10 -3.49
C GLU A 10 -0.56 40.84 -3.45
N LYS A 11 -1.70 40.87 -4.15
CA LYS A 11 -2.58 39.69 -4.28
C LYS A 11 -1.87 38.53 -4.96
N ASN A 12 -1.14 38.78 -6.05
CA ASN A 12 -0.37 37.76 -6.75
C ASN A 12 0.72 37.15 -5.86
N LYS A 13 1.44 37.98 -5.08
CA LYS A 13 2.43 37.50 -4.11
C LYS A 13 1.79 36.60 -3.05
N LEU A 14 0.63 37.00 -2.51
CA LEU A 14 -0.09 36.21 -1.52
C LEU A 14 -0.57 34.86 -2.09
N ILE A 15 -1.14 34.85 -3.30
CA ILE A 15 -1.59 33.62 -3.95
C ILE A 15 -0.40 32.67 -4.19
N ASN A 16 0.72 33.19 -4.69
CA ASN A 16 1.93 32.39 -4.91
C ASN A 16 2.49 31.83 -3.61
N TYR A 17 2.47 32.63 -2.54
CA TYR A 17 2.87 32.17 -1.21
C TYR A 17 1.98 31.01 -0.74
N ILE A 18 0.65 31.17 -0.80
CA ILE A 18 -0.31 30.13 -0.40
C ILE A 18 -0.09 28.84 -1.21
N ALA A 19 0.03 28.95 -2.54
CA ALA A 19 0.27 27.81 -3.41
C ALA A 19 1.57 27.08 -3.06
N THR A 20 2.65 27.83 -2.83
CA THR A 20 3.97 27.26 -2.49
C THR A 20 3.97 26.60 -1.12
N SER A 21 3.31 27.22 -0.13
CA SER A 21 3.17 26.65 1.21
C SER A 21 2.33 25.37 1.20
N PHE A 22 1.25 25.36 0.42
CA PHE A 22 0.42 24.17 0.27
C PHE A 22 1.16 23.03 -0.41
N ASP A 23 1.86 23.30 -1.51
CA ASP A 23 2.69 22.30 -2.19
C ASP A 23 3.76 21.73 -1.25
N THR A 24 4.49 22.59 -0.53
CA THR A 24 5.49 22.16 0.45
C THR A 24 4.89 21.25 1.52
N ALA A 25 3.72 21.60 2.07
CA ALA A 25 3.05 20.81 3.09
C ALA A 25 2.61 19.43 2.54
N VAL A 26 2.09 19.39 1.31
CA VAL A 26 1.70 18.14 0.64
C VAL A 26 2.92 17.25 0.38
N GLN A 27 4.04 17.81 -0.09
CA GLN A 27 5.26 17.05 -0.35
C GLN A 27 5.83 16.43 0.93
N LEU A 28 5.86 17.20 2.03
CA LEU A 28 6.30 16.70 3.33
C LEU A 28 5.37 15.58 3.84
N TYR A 29 4.06 15.81 3.78
CA TYR A 29 3.08 14.81 4.18
C TYR A 29 3.22 13.52 3.36
N TYR A 30 3.34 13.64 2.03
CA TYR A 30 3.52 12.49 1.15
C TYR A 30 4.78 11.70 1.50
N LYS A 31 5.91 12.40 1.69
CA LYS A 31 7.17 11.76 2.06
C LYS A 31 7.05 10.98 3.37
N ASP A 32 6.52 11.61 4.42
CA ASP A 32 6.36 10.99 5.73
C ASP A 32 5.45 9.76 5.66
N ARG A 33 4.33 9.84 4.93
CA ARG A 33 3.43 8.69 4.74
C ARG A 33 4.06 7.58 3.92
N PHE A 34 4.86 7.92 2.91
CA PHE A 34 5.55 6.93 2.09
C PHE A 34 6.64 6.20 2.87
N ASP A 35 7.34 6.90 3.76
CA ASP A 35 8.31 6.29 4.68
C ASP A 35 7.63 5.32 5.65
N ILE A 36 6.50 5.71 6.26
CA ILE A 36 5.71 4.83 7.13
C ILE A 36 5.19 3.61 6.35
N LEU A 37 4.70 3.82 5.13
CA LEU A 37 4.21 2.74 4.26
C LEU A 37 5.32 1.73 3.96
N ALA A 38 6.51 2.20 3.56
CA ALA A 38 7.64 1.33 3.27
C ALA A 38 8.08 0.51 4.49
N GLY A 39 8.10 1.13 5.67
CA GLY A 39 8.37 0.45 6.94
C GLY A 39 7.37 -0.66 7.25
N LYS A 40 6.06 -0.38 7.08
CA LYS A 40 5.00 -1.40 7.25
C LYS A 40 5.12 -2.56 6.26
N ILE A 41 5.37 -2.25 4.99
CA ILE A 41 5.55 -3.25 3.94
C ILE A 41 6.70 -4.18 4.28
N LYS A 42 7.82 -3.64 4.74
CA LYS A 42 8.98 -4.42 5.15
C LYS A 42 8.63 -5.41 6.25
N THR A 43 7.93 -4.98 7.31
CA THR A 43 7.51 -5.87 8.39
C THR A 43 6.58 -6.97 7.88
N LEU A 44 5.52 -6.61 7.15
CA LEU A 44 4.56 -7.58 6.61
C LEU A 44 5.21 -8.57 5.64
N LEU A 45 6.17 -8.11 4.83
CA LEU A 45 6.93 -8.95 3.91
C LEU A 45 7.79 -9.98 4.67
N GLN A 46 8.44 -9.57 5.75
CA GLN A 46 9.22 -10.47 6.58
C GLN A 46 8.34 -11.55 7.23
N ASP A 47 7.17 -11.17 7.72
CA ASP A 47 6.21 -12.07 8.34
C ASP A 47 5.60 -13.07 7.34
N LEU A 48 5.21 -12.57 6.16
CA LEU A 48 4.62 -13.34 5.07
C LEU A 48 5.61 -14.35 4.49
N THR A 49 6.86 -13.94 4.28
CA THR A 49 7.86 -14.72 3.55
C THR A 49 8.84 -15.46 4.46
N LYS A 50 8.72 -15.30 5.79
CA LYS A 50 9.66 -15.83 6.79
C LYS A 50 11.13 -15.52 6.44
N ASN A 51 11.39 -14.31 5.95
CA ASN A 51 12.70 -13.85 5.49
C ASN A 51 13.32 -14.63 4.31
N LYS A 52 12.52 -15.34 3.50
CA LYS A 52 12.99 -16.12 2.33
C LYS A 52 13.83 -15.30 1.34
N PHE A 53 13.54 -14.01 1.21
CA PHE A 53 14.24 -13.12 0.29
C PHE A 53 15.44 -12.39 0.91
N GLY A 54 15.81 -12.73 2.15
CA GLY A 54 16.89 -12.07 2.87
C GLY A 54 16.50 -10.69 3.39
N LYS A 55 17.51 -9.88 3.74
CA LYS A 55 17.30 -8.52 4.24
C LYS A 55 16.97 -7.59 3.08
N ILE A 56 15.76 -7.05 3.11
CA ILE A 56 15.28 -6.02 2.19
C ILE A 56 15.11 -4.73 2.97
N ASP A 57 15.68 -3.64 2.45
CA ASP A 57 15.54 -2.31 3.05
C ASP A 57 14.33 -1.55 2.47
N GLU A 58 13.96 -0.48 3.16
CA GLU A 58 12.80 0.35 2.80
C GLU A 58 13.02 1.10 1.49
N GLU A 59 14.26 1.45 1.16
CA GLU A 59 14.59 2.17 -0.06
C GLU A 59 14.35 1.28 -1.30
N TYR A 60 14.75 0.02 -1.24
CA TYR A 60 14.45 -0.96 -2.26
C TYR A 60 12.94 -1.13 -2.45
N ILE A 61 12.18 -1.23 -1.35
CA ILE A 61 10.71 -1.32 -1.39
C ILE A 61 10.11 -0.10 -2.09
N LYS A 62 10.55 1.11 -1.72
CA LYS A 62 10.08 2.36 -2.34
C LYS A 62 10.33 2.35 -3.84
N GLN A 63 11.52 1.94 -4.27
CA GLN A 63 11.90 1.87 -5.68
C GLN A 63 11.05 0.86 -6.48
N ILE A 64 10.64 -0.24 -5.86
CA ILE A 64 9.74 -1.21 -6.50
C ILE A 64 8.33 -0.65 -6.66
N ILE A 65 7.80 0.00 -5.62
CA ILE A 65 6.44 0.56 -5.63
C ILE A 65 6.32 1.71 -6.63
N THR A 66 7.35 2.55 -6.75
CA THR A 66 7.40 3.64 -7.74
C THR A 66 7.79 3.19 -9.15
N ASN A 67 7.99 1.88 -9.37
CA ASN A 67 8.49 1.31 -10.63
C ASN A 67 9.81 1.92 -11.12
N SER A 68 10.65 2.44 -10.21
CA SER A 68 11.94 3.02 -10.57
C SER A 68 13.01 1.97 -10.84
N ILE A 69 12.78 0.71 -10.46
CA ILE A 69 13.65 -0.42 -10.76
C ILE A 69 12.83 -1.63 -11.24
N ASN A 70 13.46 -2.45 -12.09
CA ASN A 70 12.97 -3.79 -12.39
C ASN A 70 13.63 -4.78 -11.43
N THR A 71 12.85 -5.40 -10.54
CA THR A 71 13.38 -6.54 -9.77
C THR A 71 13.50 -7.77 -10.66
N PRO A 72 14.63 -8.50 -10.61
CA PRO A 72 14.78 -9.75 -11.32
C PRO A 72 13.93 -10.88 -10.71
N ASN A 73 13.42 -10.73 -9.49
CA ASN A 73 12.63 -11.74 -8.80
C ASN A 73 11.14 -11.37 -8.81
N ALA A 74 10.38 -12.02 -9.70
CA ALA A 74 8.95 -11.78 -9.86
C ALA A 74 8.14 -12.11 -8.60
N SER A 75 8.46 -13.21 -7.89
CA SER A 75 7.79 -13.57 -6.64
C SER A 75 8.01 -12.54 -5.54
N LEU A 76 9.23 -12.00 -5.44
CA LEU A 76 9.51 -10.91 -4.50
C LEU A 76 8.71 -9.65 -4.86
N LYS A 77 8.72 -9.24 -6.14
CA LYS A 77 7.94 -8.10 -6.63
C LYS A 77 6.48 -8.22 -6.21
N TYR A 78 5.93 -9.41 -6.43
CA TYR A 78 4.55 -9.73 -6.14
C TYR A 78 4.24 -9.67 -4.64
N CYS A 79 5.09 -10.27 -3.80
CA CYS A 79 4.94 -10.20 -2.35
C CYS A 79 5.01 -8.76 -1.83
N ILE A 80 5.88 -7.91 -2.42
CA ILE A 80 5.95 -6.48 -2.10
C ILE A 80 4.63 -5.79 -2.45
N TYR A 81 4.08 -5.99 -3.65
CA TYR A 81 2.79 -5.36 -4.01
C TYR A 81 1.65 -5.84 -3.15
N LEU A 82 1.61 -7.13 -2.85
CA LEU A 82 0.58 -7.69 -2.01
C LEU A 82 0.64 -7.07 -0.60
N THR A 83 1.81 -7.08 0.02
CA THR A 83 2.01 -6.46 1.35
C THR A 83 1.81 -4.95 1.32
N ALA A 84 2.06 -4.27 0.21
CA ALA A 84 1.71 -2.86 0.00
C ALA A 84 0.20 -2.62 0.08
N ILE A 85 -0.62 -3.52 -0.50
CA ILE A 85 -2.08 -3.43 -0.38
C ILE A 85 -2.48 -3.49 1.10
N PHE A 86 -2.01 -4.49 1.84
CA PHE A 86 -2.31 -4.59 3.28
C PHE A 86 -1.83 -3.35 4.06
N ALA A 87 -0.60 -2.92 3.86
CA ALA A 87 -0.07 -1.74 4.54
C ALA A 87 -0.87 -0.46 4.23
N LEU A 88 -1.32 -0.27 2.98
CA LEU A 88 -2.19 0.83 2.59
C LEU A 88 -3.55 0.75 3.30
N TYR A 89 -4.17 -0.42 3.37
CA TYR A 89 -5.42 -0.60 4.08
C TYR A 89 -5.30 -0.29 5.57
N GLU A 90 -4.20 -0.68 6.23
CA GLU A 90 -3.96 -0.30 7.63
C GLU A 90 -3.84 1.20 7.79
N LEU A 91 -3.07 1.87 6.93
CA LEU A 91 -2.91 3.31 6.97
C LEU A 91 -4.23 4.03 6.73
N LEU A 92 -5.02 3.61 5.73
CA LEU A 92 -6.33 4.17 5.47
C LEU A 92 -7.27 3.99 6.65
N GLN A 93 -7.26 2.83 7.31
CA GLN A 93 -8.09 2.61 8.50
C GLN A 93 -7.70 3.54 9.67
N GLN A 94 -6.41 3.86 9.82
CA GLN A 94 -5.94 4.79 10.85
C GLN A 94 -6.42 6.23 10.58
N GLU A 95 -6.35 6.66 9.32
CA GLU A 95 -6.76 8.02 8.93
C GLU A 95 -8.29 8.15 8.80
N LEU A 96 -8.99 7.06 8.50
CA LEU A 96 -10.44 6.99 8.28
C LEU A 96 -11.09 5.92 9.20
N PRO A 97 -11.05 6.09 10.53
CA PRO A 97 -11.43 5.04 11.48
C PRO A 97 -12.90 4.60 11.38
N TYR A 98 -13.78 5.45 10.84
CA TYR A 98 -15.21 5.18 10.68
C TYR A 98 -15.58 4.61 9.30
N VAL A 99 -14.60 4.41 8.42
CA VAL A 99 -14.83 3.82 7.10
C VAL A 99 -14.43 2.36 7.14
N HIS A 100 -15.38 1.47 6.85
CA HIS A 100 -15.15 0.04 6.72
C HIS A 100 -14.93 -0.30 5.24
N LEU A 101 -13.68 -0.34 4.82
CA LEU A 101 -13.33 -0.72 3.44
C LEU A 101 -13.19 -2.24 3.32
N PRO A 102 -13.94 -2.91 2.42
CA PRO A 102 -13.71 -4.32 2.14
C PRO A 102 -12.35 -4.50 1.47
N LEU A 103 -11.63 -5.56 1.82
CA LEU A 103 -10.42 -5.96 1.13
C LEU A 103 -10.80 -6.84 -0.06
N ILE A 104 -10.53 -6.37 -1.28
CA ILE A 104 -10.78 -7.13 -2.51
C ILE A 104 -9.43 -7.44 -3.15
N ILE A 105 -9.14 -8.73 -3.38
CA ILE A 105 -7.89 -9.17 -4.00
C ILE A 105 -8.18 -10.16 -5.12
N ASP A 106 -7.53 -9.93 -6.27
CA ASP A 106 -7.62 -10.77 -7.45
C ASP A 106 -6.37 -11.66 -7.59
N ASP A 107 -6.64 -12.96 -7.67
CA ASP A 107 -5.73 -14.10 -7.72
C ASP A 107 -4.43 -13.95 -6.88
N PRO A 108 -4.55 -13.80 -5.54
CA PRO A 108 -3.40 -13.49 -4.68
C PRO A 108 -2.35 -14.61 -4.54
N PHE A 109 -2.61 -15.79 -5.10
CA PHE A 109 -1.80 -16.99 -4.88
C PHE A 109 -0.89 -17.37 -6.06
N VAL A 110 -0.96 -16.67 -7.19
CA VAL A 110 -0.35 -17.08 -8.48
C VAL A 110 1.17 -17.33 -8.39
N LEU A 111 1.88 -16.54 -7.57
CA LEU A 111 3.35 -16.57 -7.48
C LEU A 111 3.84 -17.03 -6.10
N MET A 112 2.98 -17.66 -5.32
CA MET A 112 3.29 -18.19 -3.99
C MET A 112 3.56 -19.69 -4.04
N ASP A 113 4.48 -20.15 -3.18
CA ASP A 113 4.62 -21.58 -2.87
C ASP A 113 3.65 -21.97 -1.73
N GLU A 114 3.54 -23.27 -1.44
CA GLU A 114 2.59 -23.79 -0.44
C GLU A 114 2.80 -23.18 0.95
N ASP A 115 4.05 -22.97 1.36
CA ASP A 115 4.39 -22.36 2.65
C ASP A 115 3.92 -20.90 2.71
N ALA A 116 4.24 -20.10 1.69
CA ALA A 116 3.79 -18.71 1.60
C ALA A 116 2.26 -18.61 1.49
N MET A 117 1.61 -19.53 0.75
CA MET A 117 0.16 -19.61 0.68
C MET A 117 -0.45 -19.88 2.07
N GLY A 118 0.15 -20.76 2.86
CA GLY A 118 -0.29 -21.05 4.23
C GLY A 118 -0.21 -19.84 5.15
N GLU A 119 0.92 -19.13 5.15
CA GLU A 119 1.09 -17.91 5.95
C GLU A 119 0.20 -16.77 5.48
N PHE A 120 0.00 -16.65 4.16
CA PHE A 120 -0.91 -15.67 3.58
C PHE A 120 -2.36 -15.94 3.99
N THR A 121 -2.78 -17.21 3.96
CA THR A 121 -4.11 -17.66 4.41
C THR A 121 -4.36 -17.29 5.87
N LYS A 122 -3.38 -17.49 6.76
CA LYS A 122 -3.48 -17.05 8.17
C LYS A 122 -3.65 -15.54 8.29
N THR A 123 -2.89 -14.78 7.50
CA THR A 123 -3.00 -13.31 7.46
C THR A 123 -4.39 -12.88 7.00
N LEU A 124 -4.92 -13.48 5.94
CA LEU A 124 -6.27 -13.20 5.46
C LEU A 124 -7.34 -13.50 6.50
N GLN A 125 -7.20 -14.59 7.25
CA GLN A 125 -8.15 -14.95 8.32
C GLN A 125 -8.15 -13.90 9.44
N LEU A 126 -6.98 -13.46 9.92
CA LEU A 126 -6.86 -12.39 10.91
C LEU A 126 -7.52 -11.09 10.42
N TRP A 127 -7.38 -10.80 9.14
CA TRP A 127 -8.01 -9.63 8.55
C TRP A 127 -9.53 -9.79 8.48
N ALA A 128 -10.01 -10.98 8.10
CA ALA A 128 -11.44 -11.30 8.02
C ALA A 128 -12.18 -11.19 9.36
N GLU A 129 -11.48 -11.26 10.50
CA GLU A 129 -12.09 -11.04 11.83
C GLU A 129 -12.71 -9.64 11.98
N ASN A 130 -12.12 -8.63 11.33
CA ASN A 130 -12.49 -7.23 11.53
C ASN A 130 -12.98 -6.53 10.26
N ARG A 131 -12.97 -7.19 9.09
CA ARG A 131 -13.46 -6.63 7.83
C ARG A 131 -13.91 -7.71 6.86
N GLN A 132 -14.74 -7.32 5.90
CA GLN A 132 -15.05 -8.18 4.77
C GLN A 132 -13.82 -8.35 3.88
N VAL A 133 -13.47 -9.60 3.57
CA VAL A 133 -12.37 -9.97 2.66
C VAL A 133 -12.98 -10.78 1.52
N ILE A 134 -12.76 -10.33 0.29
CA ILE A 134 -13.23 -10.94 -0.94
C ILE A 134 -12.00 -11.34 -1.77
N VAL A 135 -11.85 -12.63 -2.03
CA VAL A 135 -10.73 -13.17 -2.80
C VAL A 135 -11.27 -13.85 -4.05
N PHE A 136 -10.88 -13.35 -5.20
CA PHE A 136 -11.04 -14.04 -6.47
C PHE A 136 -9.79 -14.88 -6.69
N THR A 137 -9.93 -16.18 -6.98
CA THR A 137 -8.76 -17.01 -7.29
C THR A 137 -9.12 -18.20 -8.16
N HIS A 138 -8.20 -18.56 -9.05
CA HIS A 138 -8.27 -19.79 -9.83
C HIS A 138 -7.70 -20.99 -9.06
N ASN A 139 -7.06 -20.78 -7.91
CA ASN A 139 -6.45 -21.83 -7.13
C ASN A 139 -7.50 -22.71 -6.43
N SER A 140 -7.74 -23.90 -6.98
CA SER A 140 -8.74 -24.84 -6.48
C SER A 140 -8.42 -25.42 -5.10
N ASN A 141 -7.16 -25.36 -4.65
CA ASN A 141 -6.79 -25.80 -3.30
C ASN A 141 -7.34 -24.85 -2.23
N ILE A 142 -7.46 -23.56 -2.54
CA ILE A 142 -8.05 -22.56 -1.63
C ILE A 142 -9.55 -22.77 -1.46
N LYS A 143 -10.25 -23.27 -2.49
CA LYS A 143 -11.69 -23.58 -2.42
C LYS A 143 -12.04 -24.58 -1.32
N LYS A 144 -11.10 -25.43 -0.89
CA LYS A 144 -11.33 -26.40 0.20
C LYS A 144 -11.21 -25.77 1.59
N MET A 145 -10.62 -24.58 1.70
CA MET A 145 -10.28 -23.94 2.97
C MET A 145 -11.29 -22.87 3.41
N TYR A 146 -12.16 -22.40 2.52
CA TYR A 146 -13.10 -21.31 2.77
C TYR A 146 -14.52 -21.64 2.30
N ALA A 147 -15.52 -20.95 2.85
CA ALA A 147 -16.87 -21.01 2.32
C ALA A 147 -16.88 -20.38 0.91
N VAL A 148 -17.05 -21.21 -0.12
CA VAL A 148 -17.04 -20.77 -1.52
C VAL A 148 -18.45 -20.40 -1.93
N THR A 149 -18.61 -19.20 -2.48
CA THR A 149 -19.77 -18.84 -3.29
C THR A 149 -19.36 -18.95 -4.75
N GLU A 150 -19.93 -19.90 -5.49
CA GLU A 150 -19.76 -19.97 -6.95
C GLU A 150 -20.70 -18.96 -7.59
N LEU A 151 -20.17 -18.08 -8.44
CA LEU A 151 -20.91 -17.10 -9.22
C LEU A 151 -21.08 -17.59 -10.66
#